data_AF-U2D0G6-F1
#
_entry.id   AF-U2D0G6-F1
#
_cell.length_a   1.000
_cell.length_b   1.000
_cell.length_c   1.000
_cell.angle_alpha   90.00
_cell.angle_beta   90.00
_cell.angle_gamma   90.00
#
_symmetry.space_group_name_H-M   'P 1'
#
loop_
_entity.id
_entity.type
_entity.pdbx_description
1 polymer ?
#
loop_
_entity_poly.entity_id
_entity_poly.type
_entity_poly.pdbx_seq_one_letter_code
_entity_poly.pdbx_strand_id
1 'polypeptide(L)' 'MQGLGKLSAYTTIALINGDITGAKDDKFTAGDLGDYTVTDADDGGTEVVLGAPLKFDTSNIEEMAKLY' A
#
# COMPACT_ATOMS: atom_id res chain seq x y z
N MET A 1 -3.77 -7.52 -8.50
CA MET A 1 -3.01 -6.90 -7.38
C MET A 1 -2.02 -5.91 -7.98
N GLN A 2 -2.56 -4.87 -8.64
CA GLN A 2 -1.75 -3.76 -9.17
C GLN A 2 -1.49 -2.69 -8.10
N GLY A 3 -2.13 -2.81 -6.93
CA GLY A 3 -2.05 -1.82 -5.85
C GLY A 3 -0.69 -1.75 -5.17
N LEU A 4 0.02 -2.87 -4.99
CA LEU A 4 1.29 -2.88 -4.23
C LEU A 4 2.37 -2.04 -4.91
N GLY A 5 2.65 -2.32 -6.19
CA GLY A 5 3.66 -1.55 -6.94
C GLY A 5 3.30 -0.07 -7.07
N LYS A 6 2.01 0.25 -7.25
CA LYS A 6 1.52 1.62 -7.33
C LYS A 6 1.65 2.36 -5.99
N LEU A 7 1.29 1.71 -4.88
CA LEU A 7 1.45 2.26 -3.54
C LEU A 7 2.94 2.52 -3.24
N SER A 8 3.82 1.55 -3.52
CA SER A 8 5.28 1.74 -3.34
C SER A 8 5.83 2.93 -4.13
N ALA A 9 5.36 3.13 -5.37
CA ALA A 9 5.75 4.27 -6.18
C ALA A 9 5.28 5.61 -5.56
N TYR A 10 4.02 5.69 -5.12
CA TYR A 10 3.51 6.90 -4.45
C TYR A 10 4.21 7.19 -3.12
N THR A 11 4.46 6.17 -2.30
CA THR A 11 5.23 6.33 -1.05
C THR A 11 6.63 6.87 -1.34
N THR A 12 7.29 6.36 -2.39
CA THR A 12 8.63 6.83 -2.79
C THR A 12 8.58 8.29 -3.26
N ILE A 13 7.57 8.68 -4.05
CA ILE A 13 7.38 10.08 -4.47
C ILE A 13 7.16 10.99 -3.26
N ALA A 14 6.31 10.58 -2.32
CA ALA A 14 6.03 11.36 -1.11
C ALA A 14 7.30 11.57 -0.26
N LEU A 15 8.17 10.56 -0.15
CA LEU A 15 9.48 10.67 0.49
C LEU A 15 10.42 11.64 -0.25
N ILE A 16 10.52 11.53 -1.58
CA ILE A 16 11.39 12.38 -2.40
C ILE A 16 10.94 13.85 -2.34
N ASN A 17 9.64 14.10 -2.32
CA ASN A 17 9.07 15.44 -2.22
C ASN A 17 9.12 16.01 -0.80
N GLY A 18 9.38 15.18 0.21
CA GLY A 18 9.33 15.57 1.62
C GLY A 18 7.91 15.74 2.16
N ASP A 19 6.89 15.20 1.48
CA ASP A 19 5.51 15.15 1.96
C ASP A 19 5.39 14.25 3.19
N ILE A 20 6.22 13.20 3.23
CA ILE A 20 6.43 12.33 4.39
C ILE A 20 7.93 12.15 4.64
N THR A 21 8.28 11.86 5.88
CA THR A 21 9.63 11.46 6.29
C THR A 21 9.76 9.95 6.44
N GLY A 22 8.63 9.24 6.50
CA GLY A 22 8.56 7.83 6.89
C GLY A 22 8.43 7.65 8.40
N ALA A 23 8.18 8.72 9.15
CA ALA A 23 7.89 8.63 10.58
C ALA A 23 6.46 8.15 10.79
N LYS A 24 6.21 7.51 11.94
CA LYS A 24 4.87 7.17 12.39
C LYS A 24 3.94 8.40 12.33
N ASP A 25 2.70 8.16 11.93
CA ASP A 25 1.62 9.15 11.80
C ASP A 25 1.80 10.14 10.64
N ASP A 26 2.86 10.03 9.83
CA ASP A 26 2.95 10.68 8.52
C ASP A 26 1.80 10.21 7.61
N LYS A 27 1.24 11.14 6.82
CA LYS A 27 0.09 10.88 5.95
C LYS A 27 0.33 11.38 4.54
N PHE A 28 -0.15 10.62 3.56
CA PHE A 28 -0.09 10.99 2.15
C PHE A 28 -1.24 10.37 1.36
N THR A 29 -1.58 10.99 0.23
CA THR A 29 -2.58 10.48 -0.72
C THR A 29 -1.89 9.73 -1.87
N ALA A 30 -2.23 8.46 -2.06
CA ALA A 30 -1.67 7.58 -3.08
C ALA A 30 -2.55 7.52 -4.34
N GLY A 31 -2.79 8.68 -4.96
CA GLY A 31 -3.62 8.78 -6.17
C GLY A 31 -5.04 8.26 -5.96
N ASP A 32 -5.47 7.32 -6.80
CA ASP A 32 -6.78 6.64 -6.72
C ASP A 32 -6.86 5.56 -5.64
N LEU A 33 -5.73 5.19 -5.02
CA LEU A 33 -5.71 4.24 -3.90
C LEU A 33 -6.19 4.86 -2.58
N GLY A 34 -6.33 6.20 -2.54
CA GLY A 34 -6.79 6.94 -1.36
C GLY A 34 -5.67 7.34 -0.41
N ASP A 35 -6.06 7.62 0.83
CA ASP A 35 -5.14 8.13 1.86
C ASP A 35 -4.51 6.99 2.66
N TYR A 36 -3.21 7.13 2.93
CA TYR A 36 -2.42 6.19 3.71
C TYR A 36 -1.74 6.89 4.87
N THR A 37 -1.51 6.13 5.94
CA THR A 37 -0.77 6.56 7.14
C THR A 37 0.39 5.61 7.35
N VAL A 38 1.53 6.15 7.74
CA VAL A 38 2.69 5.37 8.17
C VAL A 38 2.45 4.88 9.60
N THR A 39 2.54 3.57 9.82
CA THR A 39 2.30 2.92 11.12
C THR A 39 3.57 2.26 11.65
N ASP A 40 3.59 1.91 12.94
CA ASP A 40 4.65 1.07 13.50
C ASP A 40 4.60 -0.31 12.85
N ALA A 41 5.76 -0.87 12.54
CA ALA A 41 5.92 -2.25 12.12
C ALA A 41 6.39 -3.11 13.31
N ASP A 42 6.04 -4.40 13.30
CA ASP A 42 6.39 -5.34 14.38
C ASP A 42 7.91 -5.60 14.49
N ASP A 43 8.68 -5.26 13.46
CA ASP A 43 10.15 -5.39 13.45
C ASP A 43 10.89 -4.17 14.06
N GLY A 44 10.14 -3.21 14.61
CA GLY A 44 10.66 -1.98 15.21
C GLY A 44 10.91 -0.84 14.21
N GLY A 45 10.56 -1.04 12.93
CA GLY A 45 10.52 0.00 11.92
C GLY A 45 9.12 0.62 11.76
N THR A 46 8.88 1.15 10.57
CA THR A 46 7.58 1.70 10.14
C THR A 46 7.15 1.10 8.82
N GLU A 47 5.84 1.00 8.58
CA GLU A 47 5.28 0.43 7.36
C GLU A 47 4.09 1.24 6.82
N VAL A 48 3.73 0.94 5.57
CA VAL A 48 2.47 1.39 4.95
C VAL A 48 1.73 0.15 4.46
N VAL A 49 0.55 -0.11 5.03
CA VAL A 49 -0.23 -1.32 4.76
C VAL A 49 -1.18 -1.08 3.59
N LEU A 50 -1.04 -1.87 2.51
CA LEU A 50 -1.91 -1.79 1.33
C LEU A 50 -3.38 -2.09 1.65
N GLY A 51 -3.64 -3.02 2.56
CA GLY A 51 -4.97 -3.44 2.97
C GLY A 51 -5.06 -4.92 3.31
N ALA A 52 -6.29 -5.40 3.50
CA ALA A 52 -6.54 -6.79 3.85
C ALA A 52 -6.13 -7.75 2.71
N PRO A 53 -5.67 -8.98 3.05
CA PRO A 53 -5.41 -10.02 2.06
C PRO A 53 -6.66 -10.33 1.23
N LEU A 54 -6.46 -10.56 -0.07
CA LEU A 54 -7.53 -11.04 -0.94
C LEU A 54 -7.71 -12.55 -0.75
N LYS A 55 -8.91 -12.97 -0.35
CA LYS A 55 -9.27 -14.39 -0.29
C LYS A 55 -9.62 -14.90 -1.69
N PHE A 56 -8.97 -15.99 -2.10
CA PHE A 56 -9.33 -16.73 -3.30
C PHE A 56 -10.22 -17.92 -2.94
N ASP A 57 -11.34 -18.06 -3.65
CA ASP A 57 -12.21 -19.24 -3.56
C ASP A 57 -12.92 -19.49 -4.90
N THR A 58 -13.78 -20.51 -4.93
CA THR A 58 -14.45 -20.95 -6.17
C THR A 58 -15.31 -19.86 -6.82
N SER A 59 -15.67 -18.80 -6.09
CA SER A 59 -16.47 -17.70 -6.64
C SER A 59 -15.65 -16.70 -7.47
N ASN A 60 -14.33 -16.62 -7.26
CA ASN A 60 -13.48 -15.59 -7.89
C ASN A 60 -12.20 -16.14 -8.56
N ILE A 61 -11.91 -17.43 -8.41
CA ILE A 61 -10.63 -18.00 -8.87
C ILE A 61 -10.39 -17.88 -10.38
N GLU A 62 -11.42 -18.03 -11.21
CA GLU A 62 -11.29 -17.95 -12.68
C GLU A 62 -10.97 -16.54 -13.18
N GLU A 63 -11.54 -15.52 -12.54
CA GLU A 63 -11.27 -14.12 -12.85
C GLU A 63 -9.87 -13.74 -12.38
N MET A 64 -9.54 -14.10 -11.15
CA MET A 64 -8.26 -13.76 -10.54
C MET A 64 -7.09 -14.43 -11.25
N ALA A 65 -7.26 -15.65 -11.77
CA ALA A 65 -6.23 -16.35 -12.54
C ALA A 65 -5.86 -15.66 -13.87
N LYS A 66 -6.69 -14.73 -14.38
CA LYS A 66 -6.39 -13.96 -15.60
C LYS A 66 -5.71 -12.62 -15.29
N LEU A 67 -5.72 -12.21 -14.01
CA LEU A 67 -5.26 -10.90 -13.58
C LEU A 67 -3.73 -10.87 -13.34
N TYR A 68 -3.08 -12.03 -13.41
CA TYR A 68 -1.65 -12.30 -13.19
C TYR A 68 -1.17 -13.38 -14.16
#